data_AF-A0A7R7E0X3-F1
#
_entry.id   AF-A0A7R7E0X3-F1
#
_cell.length_a   1.000
_cell.length_b   1.000
_cell.length_c   1.000
_cell.angle_alpha   90.00
_cell.angle_beta   90.00
_cell.angle_gamma   90.00
#
_symmetry.space_group_name_H-M   'P 1'
#
loop_
_entity.id
_entity.type
_entity.pdbx_description
1 polymer ?
#
loop_
_entity_poly.entity_id
_entity_poly.type
_entity_poly.pdbx_seq_one_letter_code
_entity_poly.pdbx_strand_id
1 'polypeptide(L)'
;MRKLLFVSLCLDFIWINSAVVLIDRLFPGIAETLLGQPTSWAARQTVSLVLLAALRGANVSIGEWLLGYARTEPPGRRQWANLLLGTLGFASGIWYLLRLSEPGDTTPFLFMVENSPLKLAAVAIFSAFYSWCGAVLLRFEPRAKFYNALLFVSILPLTAINVIFSRDAMIATMLARAASRGQSFPLEKAEAYVRVSFYFAVLLVAIMLTLLYFCRERPVAEKPIEGAQSGNV
;
A
#
# COMPACT_ATOMS: atom_id res chain seq x y z
N MET A 1 -8.38 23.45 -5.25
CA MET A 1 -9.47 22.45 -5.37
C MET A 1 -9.27 21.41 -6.46
N ARG A 2 -9.01 21.77 -7.73
CA ARG A 2 -8.88 20.79 -8.86
C ARG A 2 -7.88 19.65 -8.64
N LYS A 3 -6.73 19.91 -7.99
CA LYS A 3 -5.72 18.88 -7.65
C LYS A 3 -6.22 17.85 -6.62
N LEU A 4 -6.96 18.29 -5.59
CA LEU A 4 -7.53 17.41 -4.56
C LEU A 4 -8.65 16.53 -5.12
N LEU A 5 -9.45 17.06 -6.05
CA LEU A 5 -10.46 16.27 -6.80
C LEU A 5 -9.80 15.17 -7.63
N PHE A 6 -8.72 15.48 -8.34
CA PHE A 6 -7.97 14.49 -9.11
C PHE A 6 -7.37 13.40 -8.21
N VAL A 7 -6.72 13.77 -7.10
CA VAL A 7 -6.17 12.78 -6.15
C VAL A 7 -7.28 11.93 -5.53
N SER A 8 -8.42 12.53 -5.18
CA SER A 8 -9.61 11.80 -4.71
C SER A 8 -10.08 10.77 -5.74
N LEU A 9 -10.13 11.13 -7.03
CA LEU A 9 -10.52 10.23 -8.10
C LEU A 9 -9.52 9.08 -8.27
N CYS A 10 -8.23 9.37 -8.20
CA CYS A 10 -7.17 8.35 -8.20
C CYS A 10 -7.31 7.38 -7.03
N LEU A 11 -7.56 7.88 -5.81
CA LEU A 11 -7.73 7.05 -4.62
C LEU A 11 -8.96 6.13 -4.75
N ASP A 12 -10.09 6.65 -5.25
CA ASP A 12 -11.29 5.83 -5.48
C ASP A 12 -11.03 4.75 -6.52
N PHE A 13 -10.41 5.10 -7.64
CA PHE A 13 -10.09 4.13 -8.68
C PHE A 13 -9.16 3.03 -8.16
N ILE A 14 -8.13 3.40 -7.40
CA ILE A 14 -7.20 2.45 -6.77
C ILE A 14 -7.98 1.49 -5.86
N TRP A 15 -8.86 1.99 -4.98
CA TRP A 15 -9.68 1.17 -4.10
C TRP A 15 -10.59 0.19 -4.86
N ILE A 16 -11.34 0.71 -5.82
CA ILE A 16 -12.32 -0.07 -6.58
C ILE A 16 -11.60 -1.13 -7.40
N ASN A 17 -10.51 -0.76 -8.09
CA ASN A 17 -9.72 -1.71 -8.87
C ASN A 17 -9.17 -2.83 -7.97
N SER A 18 -8.69 -2.49 -6.78
CA SER A 18 -8.16 -3.46 -5.83
C SER A 18 -9.22 -4.40 -5.29
N ALA A 19 -10.41 -3.87 -4.98
CA ALA A 19 -11.53 -4.69 -4.55
C ALA A 19 -11.99 -5.64 -5.67
N VAL A 20 -12.08 -5.15 -6.91
CA VAL A 20 -12.42 -5.98 -8.08
C VAL A 20 -11.40 -7.10 -8.28
N VAL A 21 -10.10 -6.79 -8.26
CA VAL A 21 -9.05 -7.79 -8.43
C VAL A 21 -9.02 -8.76 -7.24
N LEU A 22 -9.25 -8.29 -6.01
CA LEU A 22 -9.31 -9.16 -4.84
C LEU A 22 -10.50 -10.12 -4.90
N ILE A 23 -11.70 -9.63 -5.26
CA ILE A 23 -12.90 -10.47 -5.39
C ILE A 23 -12.71 -11.52 -6.48
N ASP A 24 -12.18 -11.11 -7.64
CA ASP A 24 -11.87 -12.02 -8.74
C ASP A 24 -10.89 -13.14 -8.33
N ARG A 25 -9.98 -12.85 -7.40
CA ARG A 25 -9.01 -13.83 -6.88
C ARG A 25 -9.49 -14.69 -5.72
N LEU A 26 -10.33 -14.15 -4.85
CA LEU A 26 -10.91 -14.91 -3.72
C LEU A 26 -12.02 -15.85 -4.20
N PHE A 27 -12.68 -15.48 -5.30
CA PHE A 27 -13.75 -16.26 -5.90
C PHE A 27 -13.46 -16.51 -7.39
N PRO A 28 -12.35 -17.23 -7.72
CA PRO A 28 -12.00 -17.55 -9.11
C PRO A 28 -13.15 -18.29 -9.82
N GLY A 29 -13.97 -18.99 -9.03
CA GLY A 29 -15.16 -19.67 -9.50
C GLY A 29 -16.23 -18.78 -10.13
N ILE A 30 -16.41 -17.50 -9.78
CA ILE A 30 -17.55 -16.70 -10.31
C ILE A 30 -17.33 -16.31 -11.79
N ALA A 31 -16.11 -15.88 -12.13
CA ALA A 31 -15.78 -15.55 -13.51
C ALA A 31 -15.59 -16.81 -14.36
N GLU A 32 -14.95 -17.85 -13.82
CA GLU A 32 -14.79 -19.12 -14.54
C GLU A 32 -16.13 -19.86 -14.74
N THR A 33 -17.08 -19.80 -13.80
CA THR A 33 -18.41 -20.42 -13.98
C THR A 33 -19.32 -19.67 -14.96
N LEU A 34 -19.19 -18.34 -15.08
CA LEU A 34 -20.04 -17.54 -15.98
C LEU A 34 -19.43 -17.31 -17.37
N LEU A 35 -18.10 -17.20 -17.46
CA LEU A 35 -17.39 -16.83 -18.70
C LEU A 35 -16.47 -17.94 -19.23
N GLY A 36 -16.30 -19.05 -18.49
CA GLY A 36 -15.44 -20.17 -18.88
C GLY A 36 -13.94 -19.87 -18.93
N GLN A 37 -13.53 -18.64 -18.56
CA GLN A 37 -12.17 -18.13 -18.64
C GLN A 37 -11.93 -17.10 -17.53
N PRO A 38 -10.68 -16.95 -17.04
CA PRO A 38 -10.35 -15.90 -16.08
C PRO A 38 -10.61 -14.51 -16.68
N THR A 39 -11.13 -13.59 -15.87
CA THR A 39 -11.51 -12.24 -16.29
C THR A 39 -10.31 -11.51 -16.90
N SER A 40 -10.42 -11.08 -18.16
CA SER A 40 -9.35 -10.37 -18.86
C SER A 40 -9.03 -9.05 -18.16
N TRP A 41 -7.78 -8.58 -18.30
CA TRP A 41 -7.36 -7.29 -17.73
C TRP A 41 -8.29 -6.15 -18.18
N ALA A 42 -8.66 -6.11 -19.46
CA ALA A 42 -9.57 -5.12 -20.00
C ALA A 42 -10.95 -5.17 -19.35
N ALA A 43 -11.51 -6.38 -19.16
CA ALA A 43 -12.79 -6.55 -18.48
C ALA A 43 -12.75 -6.07 -17.02
N ARG A 44 -11.67 -6.38 -16.28
CA ARG A 44 -11.48 -5.88 -14.91
C ARG A 44 -11.40 -4.35 -14.85
N GLN A 45 -10.71 -3.73 -15.82
CA GLN A 45 -10.65 -2.27 -15.91
C GLN A 45 -12.03 -1.66 -16.20
N THR A 46 -12.79 -2.24 -17.14
CA THR A 46 -14.14 -1.79 -17.45
C THR A 46 -15.06 -1.89 -16.23
N VAL A 47 -15.06 -3.02 -15.51
CA VAL A 47 -15.83 -3.18 -14.26
C VAL A 47 -15.42 -2.14 -13.23
N SER A 48 -14.11 -1.90 -13.06
CA SER A 48 -13.61 -0.89 -12.12
C SER A 48 -14.08 0.52 -12.48
N LEU A 49 -14.09 0.87 -13.76
CA LEU A 49 -14.57 2.17 -14.24
C LEU A 49 -16.08 2.33 -14.10
N VAL A 50 -16.85 1.27 -14.37
CA VAL A 50 -18.31 1.26 -14.17
C VAL A 50 -18.65 1.44 -12.69
N LEU A 51 -18.00 0.70 -11.80
CA LEU A 51 -18.17 0.84 -10.36
C LEU A 51 -17.74 2.23 -9.86
N LEU A 52 -16.64 2.77 -10.40
CA LEU A 52 -16.21 4.14 -10.10
C LEU A 52 -17.26 5.16 -10.53
N ALA A 53 -17.80 5.05 -11.74
CA ALA A 53 -18.85 5.92 -12.24
C ALA A 53 -20.12 5.81 -11.38
N ALA A 54 -20.53 4.59 -11.00
CA ALA A 54 -21.68 4.35 -10.13
C ALA A 54 -21.53 4.97 -8.74
N LEU A 55 -20.38 4.74 -8.09
CA LEU A 55 -20.08 5.31 -6.77
C LEU A 55 -20.01 6.84 -6.82
N ARG A 56 -19.39 7.40 -7.86
CA ARG A 56 -19.34 8.85 -8.08
C ARG A 56 -20.73 9.43 -8.38
N GLY A 57 -21.57 8.73 -9.15
CA GLY A 57 -22.96 9.11 -9.39
C GLY A 57 -23.82 9.09 -8.11
N ALA A 58 -23.49 8.22 -7.16
CA ALA A 58 -24.13 8.15 -5.84
C ALA A 58 -23.52 9.11 -4.80
N ASN A 59 -22.60 10.00 -5.19
CA ASN A 59 -21.84 10.88 -4.28
C ASN A 59 -21.05 10.14 -3.18
N VAL A 60 -20.67 8.89 -3.42
CA VAL A 60 -19.82 8.10 -2.52
C VAL A 60 -18.37 8.19 -3.02
N SER A 61 -17.47 8.68 -2.17
CA SER A 61 -16.04 8.72 -2.49
C SER A 61 -15.18 8.52 -1.24
N ILE A 62 -14.37 7.45 -1.28
CA ILE A 62 -13.39 7.15 -0.24
C ILE A 62 -12.26 8.19 -0.30
N GLY A 63 -11.84 8.60 -1.50
CA GLY A 63 -10.85 9.63 -1.70
C GLY A 63 -11.28 10.99 -1.13
N GLU A 64 -12.56 11.37 -1.27
CA GLU A 64 -13.07 12.59 -0.63
C GLU A 64 -13.12 12.46 0.89
N TRP A 65 -13.56 11.31 1.40
CA TRP A 65 -13.57 11.02 2.83
C TRP A 65 -12.16 11.08 3.44
N LEU A 66 -11.16 10.47 2.77
CA LEU A 66 -9.76 10.49 3.19
C LEU A 66 -9.17 11.90 3.17
N LEU A 67 -9.47 12.67 2.11
CA LEU A 67 -8.92 14.01 1.90
C LEU A 67 -9.75 15.14 2.55
N GLY A 68 -10.82 14.81 3.27
CA GLY A 68 -11.75 15.78 3.83
C GLY A 68 -11.07 16.87 4.66
N TYR A 69 -10.08 16.51 5.46
CA TYR A 69 -9.31 17.47 6.27
C TYR A 69 -8.36 18.35 5.46
N ALA A 70 -7.77 17.81 4.39
CA ALA A 70 -6.93 18.59 3.49
C ALA A 70 -7.72 19.71 2.79
N ARG A 71 -9.03 19.52 2.59
CA ARG A 71 -9.94 20.54 2.02
C ARG A 71 -10.22 21.69 2.99
N THR A 72 -10.23 21.42 4.29
CA THR A 72 -10.55 22.42 5.33
C THR A 72 -9.32 23.21 5.79
N GLU A 73 -8.12 22.76 5.43
CA GLU A 73 -6.87 23.42 5.80
C GLU A 73 -6.61 24.68 4.96
N PRO A 74 -6.04 25.75 5.55
CA PRO A 74 -5.77 26.99 4.83
C PRO A 74 -4.75 26.82 3.69
N PRO A 75 -4.93 27.52 2.55
CA PRO A 75 -3.96 27.52 1.47
C PRO A 75 -2.61 28.09 1.94
N GLY A 76 -1.51 27.39 1.65
CA GLY A 76 -0.16 27.79 2.04
C GLY A 76 0.56 26.82 2.99
N ARG A 77 -0.16 25.85 3.57
CA ARG A 77 0.47 24.78 4.36
C ARG A 77 1.00 23.65 3.45
N ARG A 78 2.23 23.17 3.72
CA ARG A 78 2.91 22.10 2.99
C ARG A 78 2.21 20.75 3.23
N GLN A 79 1.13 20.46 2.52
CA GLN A 79 0.36 19.22 2.62
C GLN A 79 0.89 18.10 1.71
N TRP A 80 1.79 18.43 0.78
CA TRP A 80 2.25 17.53 -0.27
C TRP A 80 2.93 16.27 0.28
N ALA A 81 3.60 16.35 1.43
CA ALA A 81 4.25 15.20 2.06
C ALA A 81 3.22 14.15 2.55
N ASN A 82 2.15 14.59 3.24
CA ASN A 82 1.04 13.71 3.63
C ASN A 82 0.35 13.11 2.40
N LEU A 83 0.12 13.91 1.35
CA LEU A 83 -0.50 13.43 0.12
C LEU A 83 0.37 12.38 -0.58
N LEU A 84 1.68 12.64 -0.69
CA LEU A 84 2.62 11.73 -1.35
C LEU A 84 2.80 10.44 -0.55
N LEU A 85 3.19 10.52 0.72
CA LEU A 85 3.41 9.34 1.56
C LEU A 85 2.12 8.59 1.87
N GLY A 86 1.04 9.33 2.13
CA GLY A 86 -0.26 8.74 2.37
C GLY A 86 -0.77 7.96 1.15
N THR A 87 -0.69 8.54 -0.05
CA THR A 87 -1.07 7.85 -1.29
C THR A 87 -0.13 6.68 -1.60
N LEU A 88 1.18 6.85 -1.41
CA LEU A 88 2.15 5.78 -1.63
C LEU A 88 1.95 4.61 -0.66
N GLY A 89 1.84 4.87 0.64
CA GLY A 89 1.61 3.83 1.65
C GLY A 89 0.29 3.11 1.40
N PHE A 90 -0.75 3.88 1.08
CA PHE A 90 -2.07 3.37 0.73
C PHE A 90 -2.04 2.47 -0.52
N ALA A 91 -1.50 2.97 -1.62
CA ALA A 91 -1.39 2.23 -2.88
C ALA A 91 -0.42 1.04 -2.79
N SER A 92 0.64 1.16 -2.00
CA SER A 92 1.61 0.07 -1.80
C SER A 92 0.99 -1.10 -1.06
N GLY A 93 0.18 -0.85 -0.01
CA GLY A 93 -0.52 -1.93 0.70
C GLY A 93 -1.45 -2.70 -0.22
N ILE A 94 -2.24 -1.97 -1.01
CA ILE A 94 -3.04 -2.54 -2.10
C ILE A 94 -2.19 -3.35 -3.07
N TRP A 95 -1.09 -2.79 -3.54
CA TRP A 95 -0.24 -3.44 -4.54
C TRP A 95 0.39 -4.72 -3.99
N TYR A 96 0.81 -4.72 -2.72
CA TYR A 96 1.31 -5.92 -2.06
C TYR A 96 0.24 -7.00 -1.98
N LEU A 97 -1.01 -6.63 -1.64
CA LEU A 97 -2.15 -7.54 -1.66
C LEU A 97 -2.38 -8.15 -3.05
N LEU A 98 -2.25 -7.35 -4.10
CA LEU A 98 -2.48 -7.75 -5.49
C LEU A 98 -1.28 -8.44 -6.14
N ARG A 99 -0.05 -8.25 -5.68
CA ARG A 99 1.12 -8.84 -6.33
C ARG A 99 1.57 -10.13 -5.65
N LEU A 100 1.62 -10.12 -4.33
CA LEU A 100 2.08 -11.28 -3.55
C LEU A 100 1.03 -12.41 -3.47
N SER A 101 -0.18 -12.19 -3.97
CA SER A 101 -1.22 -13.21 -4.10
C SER A 101 -1.31 -13.82 -5.51
N GLU A 102 -0.43 -13.45 -6.45
CA GLU A 102 -0.42 -14.07 -7.78
C GLU A 102 0.18 -15.48 -7.72
N PRO A 103 -0.52 -16.51 -8.26
CA PRO A 103 0.07 -17.83 -8.45
C PRO A 103 1.29 -17.72 -9.38
N GLY A 104 2.47 -18.09 -8.88
CA GLY A 104 3.74 -17.99 -9.60
C GLY A 104 4.57 -16.73 -9.34
N ASP A 105 4.08 -15.76 -8.55
CA ASP A 105 4.93 -14.68 -8.01
C ASP A 105 5.62 -15.18 -6.73
N THR A 106 6.70 -15.93 -6.93
CA THR A 106 7.52 -16.60 -5.91
C THR A 106 8.33 -15.65 -5.02
N THR A 107 7.91 -14.40 -4.91
CA THR A 107 8.51 -13.42 -4.00
C THR A 107 8.35 -13.91 -2.56
N PRO A 108 9.45 -14.09 -1.81
CA PRO A 108 9.39 -14.56 -0.44
C PRO A 108 8.79 -13.50 0.47
N PHE A 109 8.03 -13.95 1.46
CA PHE A 109 7.51 -13.10 2.52
C PHE A 109 7.64 -13.83 3.86
N LEU A 110 8.43 -13.29 4.79
CA LEU A 110 8.72 -13.92 6.09
C LEU A 110 9.12 -15.38 5.92
N PHE A 111 10.21 -15.64 5.19
CA PHE A 111 10.74 -17.00 4.92
C PHE A 111 9.85 -17.89 4.02
N MET A 112 8.62 -17.49 3.73
CA MET A 112 7.69 -18.29 2.93
C MET A 112 7.85 -17.97 1.45
N VAL A 113 8.44 -18.91 0.72
CA VAL A 113 8.63 -18.83 -0.73
C VAL A 113 7.38 -19.35 -1.44
N GLU A 114 6.88 -20.50 -0.98
CA GLU A 114 5.72 -21.18 -1.53
C GLU A 114 4.41 -20.42 -1.28
N ASN A 115 3.45 -20.56 -2.18
CA ASN A 115 2.12 -19.97 -2.03
C ASN A 115 1.27 -20.82 -1.09
N SER A 116 1.48 -20.63 0.21
CA SER A 116 0.69 -21.26 1.27
C SER A 116 -0.45 -20.35 1.75
N PRO A 117 -1.53 -20.90 2.32
CA PRO A 117 -2.59 -20.10 2.96
C PRO A 117 -2.06 -19.17 4.06
N LEU A 118 -1.02 -19.61 4.79
CA LEU A 118 -0.37 -18.81 5.82
C LEU A 118 0.36 -17.60 5.24
N LYS A 119 1.09 -17.77 4.13
CA LYS A 119 1.74 -16.66 3.40
C LYS A 119 0.69 -15.65 2.94
N LEU A 120 -0.41 -16.12 2.36
CA LEU A 120 -1.51 -15.26 1.89
C LEU A 120 -2.11 -14.44 3.05
N ALA A 121 -2.38 -15.08 4.20
CA ALA A 121 -2.89 -14.40 5.38
C ALA A 121 -1.90 -13.35 5.92
N ALA A 122 -0.61 -13.70 6.02
CA ALA A 122 0.41 -12.79 6.52
C ALA A 122 0.61 -11.58 5.61
N VAL A 123 0.64 -11.80 4.29
CA VAL A 123 0.68 -10.75 3.27
C VAL A 123 -0.56 -9.86 3.35
N ALA A 124 -1.75 -10.45 3.51
CA ALA A 124 -2.99 -9.70 3.59
C ALA A 124 -3.02 -8.77 4.81
N ILE A 125 -2.60 -9.28 5.96
CA ILE A 125 -2.49 -8.50 7.21
C ILE A 125 -1.47 -7.36 7.03
N PHE A 126 -0.27 -7.66 6.53
CA PHE A 126 0.77 -6.66 6.29
C PHE A 126 0.31 -5.56 5.31
N SER A 127 -0.36 -5.97 4.23
CA SER A 127 -0.96 -5.07 3.24
C SER A 127 -2.04 -4.18 3.82
N ALA A 128 -2.88 -4.73 4.71
CA ALA A 128 -3.91 -3.97 5.43
C ALA A 128 -3.28 -2.94 6.36
N PHE A 129 -2.22 -3.30 7.10
CA PHE A 129 -1.48 -2.35 7.94
C PHE A 129 -0.81 -1.24 7.13
N TYR A 130 -0.23 -1.56 5.97
CA TYR A 130 0.32 -0.58 5.04
C TYR A 130 -0.73 0.42 4.55
N SER A 131 -1.87 -0.14 4.12
CA SER A 131 -3.00 0.65 3.62
C SER A 131 -3.55 1.56 4.71
N TRP A 132 -3.73 1.02 5.92
CA TRP A 132 -4.18 1.76 7.09
C TRP A 132 -3.24 2.93 7.43
N CYS A 133 -1.92 2.68 7.50
CA CYS A 133 -0.95 3.72 7.83
C CYS A 133 -0.96 4.87 6.79
N GLY A 134 -1.10 4.54 5.50
CA GLY A 134 -1.28 5.54 4.44
C GLY A 134 -2.58 6.34 4.59
N ALA A 135 -3.69 5.68 4.92
CA ALA A 135 -4.98 6.32 5.16
C ALA A 135 -4.94 7.30 6.35
N VAL A 136 -4.32 6.89 7.46
CA VAL A 136 -4.14 7.72 8.67
C VAL A 136 -3.30 8.97 8.37
N LEU A 137 -2.28 8.88 7.49
CA LEU A 137 -1.54 10.05 6.99
C LEU A 137 -2.39 10.98 6.12
N LEU A 138 -3.21 10.43 5.21
CA LEU A 138 -4.11 11.21 4.36
C LEU A 138 -5.17 11.94 5.18
N ARG A 139 -5.64 11.32 6.28
CA ARG A 139 -6.59 11.92 7.22
C ARG A 139 -5.95 12.89 8.21
N PHE A 140 -4.61 13.01 8.23
CA PHE A 140 -3.87 13.81 9.21
C PHE A 140 -4.19 13.39 10.64
N GLU A 141 -4.42 12.11 10.90
CA GLU A 141 -4.77 11.68 12.26
C GLU A 141 -3.63 11.92 13.25
N PRO A 142 -3.95 12.16 14.53
CA PRO A 142 -2.93 12.24 15.57
C PRO A 142 -2.08 10.95 15.61
N ARG A 143 -0.77 11.08 15.85
CA ARG A 143 0.19 9.97 15.89
C ARG A 143 0.39 9.24 14.55
N ALA A 144 -0.13 9.76 13.43
CA ALA A 144 0.09 9.19 12.10
C ALA A 144 1.59 8.97 11.79
N LYS A 145 2.45 9.91 12.18
CA LYS A 145 3.90 9.80 12.01
C LYS A 145 4.48 8.63 12.79
N PHE A 146 4.03 8.40 14.02
CA PHE A 146 4.53 7.30 14.84
C PHE A 146 4.21 5.94 14.19
N TYR A 147 2.95 5.72 13.81
CA TYR A 147 2.54 4.45 13.18
C TYR A 147 3.27 4.20 11.86
N ASN A 148 3.43 5.24 11.03
CA ASN A 148 4.12 5.13 9.76
C ASN A 148 5.64 4.96 9.93
N ALA A 149 6.26 5.62 10.92
CA ALA A 149 7.67 5.42 11.23
C ALA A 149 7.93 3.97 11.66
N LEU A 150 7.08 3.43 12.53
CA LEU A 150 7.17 2.03 12.95
C LEU A 150 7.05 1.07 11.75
N LEU A 151 6.10 1.34 10.86
CA LEU A 151 5.90 0.56 9.65
C LEU A 151 7.09 0.63 8.68
N PHE A 152 7.69 1.80 8.47
CA PHE A 152 8.84 1.93 7.58
C PHE A 152 10.09 1.30 8.17
N VAL A 153 10.31 1.46 9.48
CA VAL A 153 11.44 0.81 10.16
C VAL A 153 11.29 -0.71 10.15
N SER A 154 10.07 -1.25 10.26
CA SER A 154 9.84 -2.71 10.23
C SER A 154 10.12 -3.37 8.88
N ILE A 155 10.22 -2.60 7.78
CA ILE A 155 10.66 -3.13 6.47
C ILE A 155 12.09 -3.65 6.53
N LEU A 156 12.98 -2.98 7.26
CA LEU A 156 14.40 -3.34 7.32
C LEU A 156 14.63 -4.75 7.88
N PRO A 157 14.13 -5.10 9.09
CA PRO A 157 14.29 -6.46 9.60
C PRO A 157 13.56 -7.47 8.73
N LEU A 158 12.40 -7.14 8.17
CA LEU A 158 11.67 -8.05 7.28
C LEU A 158 12.44 -8.34 5.97
N THR A 159 13.07 -7.32 5.40
CA THR A 159 13.92 -7.45 4.20
C THR A 159 15.21 -8.20 4.53
N ALA A 160 15.86 -7.88 5.66
CA ALA A 160 17.05 -8.58 6.12
C ALA A 160 16.77 -10.08 6.31
N ILE A 161 15.66 -10.41 6.99
CA ILE A 161 15.19 -11.78 7.17
C ILE A 161 15.02 -12.49 5.82
N ASN A 162 14.28 -11.89 4.88
CA ASN A 162 14.05 -12.50 3.57
C ASN A 162 15.37 -12.69 2.80
N VAL A 163 16.29 -11.72 2.85
CA VAL A 163 17.58 -11.81 2.17
C VAL A 163 18.50 -12.85 2.81
N ILE A 164 18.55 -12.95 4.14
CA ILE A 164 19.45 -13.89 4.83
C ILE A 164 18.99 -15.33 4.65
N PHE A 165 17.69 -15.59 4.78
CA PHE A 165 17.19 -16.95 4.86
C PHE A 165 16.53 -17.46 3.57
N SER A 166 16.18 -16.57 2.65
CA SER A 166 15.58 -16.95 1.37
C SER A 166 16.44 -16.54 0.18
N ARG A 167 17.74 -16.24 0.38
CA ARG A 167 18.67 -15.83 -0.70
C ARG A 167 18.64 -16.78 -1.89
N ASP A 168 18.86 -18.07 -1.63
CA ASP A 168 19.00 -19.06 -2.69
C ASP A 168 17.66 -19.28 -3.42
N ALA A 169 16.55 -19.23 -2.67
CA ALA A 169 15.22 -19.25 -3.25
C ALA A 169 14.93 -18.01 -4.11
N MET A 170 15.35 -16.81 -3.68
CA MET A 170 15.22 -15.58 -4.49
C MET A 170 16.03 -15.66 -5.79
N ILE A 171 17.25 -16.21 -5.72
CA ILE A 171 18.10 -16.39 -6.90
C ILE A 171 17.48 -17.44 -7.85
N ALA A 172 17.12 -18.61 -7.32
CA ALA A 172 16.50 -19.69 -8.10
C ALA A 172 15.23 -19.22 -8.81
N THR A 173 14.41 -18.42 -8.13
CA THR A 173 13.17 -17.88 -8.70
C THR A 173 13.41 -16.81 -9.76
N MET A 174 14.41 -15.95 -9.61
CA MET A 174 14.82 -15.01 -10.67
C MET A 174 15.30 -15.75 -11.92
N LEU A 175 16.08 -16.82 -11.75
CA LEU A 175 16.57 -17.66 -12.85
C LEU A 175 15.42 -18.40 -13.54
N ALA A 176 14.53 -19.04 -12.77
CA ALA A 176 13.37 -19.75 -13.30
C ALA A 176 12.43 -18.82 -14.08
N ARG A 177 12.23 -17.58 -13.60
CA ARG A 177 11.41 -16.56 -14.27
C ARG A 177 12.04 -16.06 -15.57
N ALA A 178 13.36 -15.92 -15.63
CA ALA A 178 14.01 -15.55 -16.86
C ALA A 178 13.91 -16.68 -17.89
N ALA A 179 14.16 -17.92 -17.46
CA ALA A 179 14.05 -19.10 -18.29
C ALA A 179 12.64 -19.28 -18.87
N SER A 180 11.59 -19.07 -18.07
CA SER A 180 10.19 -19.14 -18.55
C SER A 180 9.81 -18.05 -19.55
N ARG A 181 10.59 -16.96 -19.61
CA ARG A 181 10.47 -15.88 -20.60
C ARG A 181 11.39 -16.07 -21.80
N GLY A 182 12.07 -17.23 -21.90
CA GLY A 182 13.05 -17.51 -22.95
C GLY A 182 14.32 -16.66 -22.85
N GLN A 183 14.58 -16.05 -21.69
CA GLN A 183 15.74 -15.19 -21.45
C GLN A 183 16.77 -15.92 -20.60
N SER A 184 18.05 -15.79 -20.96
CA SER A 184 19.13 -16.18 -20.07
C SER A 184 19.36 -15.09 -19.03
N PHE A 185 19.42 -15.47 -17.75
CA PHE A 185 19.77 -14.57 -16.66
C PHE A 185 20.97 -15.15 -15.93
N PRO A 186 22.14 -14.47 -15.95
CA PRO A 186 23.33 -15.01 -15.31
C PRO A 186 23.22 -14.98 -13.78
N LEU A 187 23.71 -16.03 -13.12
CA LEU A 187 23.70 -16.19 -11.67
C LEU A 187 24.33 -14.98 -10.95
N GLU A 188 25.47 -14.52 -11.44
CA GLU A 188 26.20 -13.36 -10.89
C GLU A 188 25.33 -12.10 -10.83
N LYS A 189 24.48 -11.88 -11.83
CA LYS A 189 23.55 -10.75 -11.87
C LYS A 189 22.40 -10.92 -10.87
N ALA A 190 21.92 -12.15 -10.66
CA ALA A 190 20.93 -12.46 -9.63
C ALA A 190 21.48 -12.20 -8.22
N GLU A 191 22.71 -12.64 -7.96
CA GLU A 191 23.39 -12.40 -6.69
C GLU A 191 23.62 -10.91 -6.42
N ALA A 192 24.08 -10.17 -7.44
CA ALA A 192 24.26 -8.74 -7.35
C ALA A 192 22.92 -8.04 -7.07
N TYR A 193 21.82 -8.45 -7.72
CA TYR A 193 20.50 -7.88 -7.49
C TYR A 193 20.03 -8.09 -6.05
N VAL A 194 20.17 -9.31 -5.50
CA VAL A 194 19.80 -9.59 -4.11
C VAL A 194 20.63 -8.73 -3.14
N ARG A 195 21.94 -8.58 -3.39
CA ARG A 195 22.81 -7.75 -2.54
C ARG A 195 22.44 -6.26 -2.60
N VAL A 196 22.18 -5.74 -3.80
CA VAL A 196 21.80 -4.34 -4.00
C VAL A 196 20.41 -4.04 -3.43
N SER A 197 19.51 -5.02 -3.41
CA SER A 197 18.14 -4.85 -2.89
C SER A 197 18.10 -4.40 -1.43
N PHE A 198 19.05 -4.82 -0.59
CA PHE A 198 19.14 -4.39 0.80
C PHE A 198 19.50 -2.90 0.92
N TYR A 199 20.50 -2.44 0.17
CA TYR A 199 20.88 -1.02 0.15
C TYR A 199 19.74 -0.15 -0.38
N PHE A 200 19.01 -0.64 -1.39
CA PHE A 200 17.84 0.04 -1.91
C PHE A 200 16.73 0.16 -0.84
N ALA A 201 16.48 -0.90 -0.07
CA ALA A 201 15.51 -0.86 1.03
C ALA A 201 15.92 0.13 2.13
N VAL A 202 17.19 0.18 2.50
CA VAL A 202 17.72 1.17 3.45
C VAL A 202 17.51 2.60 2.93
N LEU A 203 17.87 2.85 1.68
CA LEU A 203 17.67 4.16 1.05
C LEU A 203 16.19 4.55 1.00
N LEU A 204 15.32 3.62 0.62
CA LEU A 204 13.88 3.84 0.56
C LEU A 204 13.33 4.22 1.94
N VAL A 205 13.70 3.48 2.99
CA VAL A 205 13.27 3.78 4.37
C VAL A 205 13.77 5.15 4.80
N ALA A 206 15.02 5.51 4.49
CA ALA A 206 15.57 6.83 4.80
C ALA A 206 14.79 7.96 4.11
N ILE A 207 14.46 7.80 2.82
CA ILE A 207 13.66 8.77 2.06
C ILE A 207 12.24 8.88 2.67
N MET A 208 11.60 7.75 2.98
CA MET A 208 10.26 7.72 3.56
C MET A 208 10.23 8.42 4.93
N LEU A 209 11.21 8.15 5.81
CA LEU A 209 11.34 8.83 7.10
C LEU A 209 11.62 10.33 6.94
N THR A 210 12.43 10.72 5.96
CA THR A 210 12.69 12.13 5.64
C THR A 210 11.41 12.84 5.21
N LEU A 211 10.62 12.21 4.34
CA LEU A 211 9.31 12.74 3.93
C LEU A 211 8.32 12.80 5.10
N LEU A 212 8.40 11.84 6.02
CA LEU A 212 7.52 11.75 7.20
C LEU A 212 7.79 12.88 8.19
N TYR A 213 9.04 13.33 8.30
CA TYR A 213 9.39 14.54 9.06
C TYR A 213 8.56 15.75 8.57
N PHE A 214 8.43 15.92 7.26
CA PHE A 214 7.66 17.01 6.64
C PHE A 214 6.14 16.80 6.68
N CYS A 215 5.65 15.61 7.07
CA CYS A 215 4.22 15.39 7.25
C CYS A 215 3.68 16.23 8.42
N ARG A 216 2.36 16.39 8.47
CA ARG A 216 1.64 17.06 9.56
C ARG A 216 0.62 16.12 10.16
N GLU A 217 0.30 16.39 11.42
CA GLU A 217 -0.78 15.74 12.15
C GLU A 217 -1.78 16.80 12.57
N ARG A 218 -3.04 16.39 12.76
CA ARG A 218 -4.03 17.22 13.43
C ARG A 218 -3.53 17.55 14.83
N PRO A 219 -3.72 18.78 15.32
CA PRO A 219 -3.53 19.05 16.73
C PRO A 219 -4.45 18.11 17.52
N VAL A 220 -3.87 17.39 18.48
CA VAL A 220 -4.67 16.69 19.49
C VAL A 220 -5.47 17.78 20.19
N ALA A 221 -6.79 17.69 20.20
CA ALA A 221 -7.61 18.64 20.96
C ALA A 221 -7.06 18.67 22.38
N GLU A 222 -6.53 19.83 22.79
CA GLU A 222 -6.04 20.01 24.15
C GLU A 222 -7.22 19.69 25.07
N LYS A 223 -7.04 18.72 25.97
CA LYS A 223 -7.99 18.51 27.05
C LYS A 223 -8.19 19.87 27.73
N PRO A 224 -9.43 20.29 28.01
CA PRO A 224 -9.63 21.50 28.81
C PRO A 224 -8.85 21.29 30.10
N ILE A 225 -7.97 22.25 30.41
CA ILE A 225 -7.27 22.29 31.68
C ILE A 225 -8.36 22.48 32.74
N GLU A 226 -8.79 21.40 33.37
CA GLU A 226 -9.56 21.43 34.61
C GLU A 226 -8.69 22.10 35.68
N GLY A 227 -8.80 23.42 35.79
CA GLY A 227 -7.95 24.18 36.71
C GLY A 227 -8.17 25.68 36.75
N ALA A 228 -9.27 26.19 36.20
CA ALA A 228 -9.56 27.62 36.24
C ALA A 228 -11.06 27.90 36.40
N GLN A 229 -11.64 27.50 37.54
CA GLN A 229 -12.80 28.16 38.15
C GLN A 229 -13.09 27.56 39.54
N SER A 230 -12.37 28.05 40.55
CA SER A 230 -12.92 28.17 41.91
C SER A 230 -12.32 29.41 42.57
N GLY A 231 -12.63 30.56 41.98
CA GLY A 231 -12.51 31.86 42.60
C GLY A 231 -13.81 32.60 42.36
N ASN A 232 -14.45 33.05 43.44
CA ASN A 232 -15.77 33.68 43.57
C ASN A 232 -16.90 32.63 43.67
N VAL A 233 -17.51 32.41 44.84
CA VAL A 233 -18.28 33.36 45.67
C VAL A 233 -18.05 33.10 47.16
#